data_AF-A0AAP5Z3W0-F1
#
_entry.id   AF-A0AAP5Z3W0-F1
#
_cell.length_a   1.000
_cell.length_b   1.000
_cell.length_c   1.000
_cell.angle_alpha   90.00
_cell.angle_beta   90.00
_cell.angle_gamma   90.00
#
_symmetry.space_group_name_H-M   'P 1'
#
loop_
_entity.id
_entity.type
_entity.pdbx_description
1 polymer ?
#
loop_
_entity_poly.entity_id
_entity_poly.type
_entity_poly.pdbx_seq_one_letter_code
_entity_poly.pdbx_strand_id
1 'polypeptide(L)'
;QTHREMASGLSMPIGFKNGTDGSLATAINAMQAASSSHRFMGINREGQVALLTTQGNPNGHVILRGGKQTNYDSVSVTECEQEMAKSGLEASLMVDCSHANSRKDYRRQPLVAEDVIHQIREGNKSIIGLMIESHINEGNQSSDLALDEMKYGVSITDACINWESTEALLRHAHEELVPFLENRLKG
;
A
#
# COMPACT_ATOMS: atom_id res chain seq x y z
N GLN A 1 12.97 14.14 2.29
CA GLN A 1 14.30 13.63 1.94
C GLN A 1 14.70 12.44 2.82
N THR A 2 14.76 12.60 4.15
CA THR A 2 15.21 11.55 5.10
C THR A 2 14.58 10.16 4.93
N HIS A 3 13.25 10.06 4.74
CA HIS A 3 12.59 8.75 4.54
C HIS A 3 12.98 8.06 3.22
N ARG A 4 13.33 8.83 2.16
CA ARG A 4 13.78 8.28 0.87
C ARG A 4 15.18 7.71 0.99
N GLU A 5 16.06 8.42 1.69
CA GLU A 5 17.41 7.97 2.05
C GLU A 5 17.36 6.70 2.89
N MET A 6 16.48 6.65 3.90
CA MET A 6 16.27 5.44 4.69
C MET A 6 15.77 4.28 3.83
N ALA A 7 14.74 4.50 3.00
CA ALA A 7 14.18 3.47 2.11
C ALA A 7 15.22 2.88 1.15
N SER A 8 16.18 3.68 0.70
CA SER A 8 17.28 3.23 -0.17
C SER A 8 18.24 2.23 0.47
N GLY A 9 18.24 2.12 1.80
CA GLY A 9 19.12 1.22 2.56
C GLY A 9 18.41 0.01 3.18
N LEU A 10 17.09 -0.11 3.05
CA LEU A 10 16.33 -1.21 3.63
C LEU A 10 16.43 -2.48 2.78
N SER A 11 16.63 -3.62 3.42
CA SER A 11 16.80 -4.93 2.77
C SER A 11 15.48 -5.61 2.40
N MET A 12 14.44 -4.84 2.09
CA MET A 12 13.09 -5.32 1.78
C MET A 12 12.38 -4.38 0.79
N PRO A 13 11.35 -4.85 0.06
CA PRO A 13 10.54 -3.99 -0.80
C PRO A 13 9.86 -2.86 -0.03
N ILE A 14 9.72 -1.69 -0.66
CA ILE A 14 9.14 -0.50 -0.03
C ILE A 14 8.00 0.06 -0.89
N GLY A 15 6.83 0.22 -0.27
CA GLY A 15 5.68 0.86 -0.89
C GLY A 15 5.60 2.35 -0.55
N PHE A 16 5.41 3.19 -1.55
CA PHE A 16 5.27 4.64 -1.39
C PHE A 16 3.82 5.06 -1.64
N LYS A 17 3.12 5.49 -0.58
CA LYS A 17 1.75 6.02 -0.68
C LYS A 17 1.72 7.33 -1.48
N ASN A 18 0.72 7.49 -2.34
CA ASN A 18 0.46 8.77 -2.99
C ASN A 18 0.10 9.87 -1.97
N GLY A 19 0.24 11.14 -2.37
CA GLY A 19 -0.05 12.31 -1.54
C GLY A 19 -1.49 12.30 -1.02
N THR A 20 -1.76 12.92 0.14
CA THR A 20 -3.12 13.00 0.71
C THR A 20 -4.11 13.75 -0.18
N ASP A 21 -3.60 14.55 -1.10
CA ASP A 21 -4.35 15.24 -2.15
C ASP A 21 -4.67 14.36 -3.36
N GLY A 22 -4.06 13.17 -3.47
CA GLY A 22 -4.15 12.26 -4.62
C GLY A 22 -2.89 12.25 -5.50
N SER A 23 -1.91 13.11 -5.23
CA SER A 23 -0.75 13.31 -6.12
C SER A 23 0.16 12.07 -6.18
N LEU A 24 0.32 11.51 -7.38
CA LEU A 24 1.24 10.40 -7.67
C LEU A 24 2.71 10.84 -7.70
N ALA A 25 2.97 12.11 -8.05
CA ALA A 25 4.33 12.63 -8.18
C ALA A 25 5.13 12.50 -6.88
N THR A 26 4.48 12.61 -5.72
CA THR A 26 5.15 12.43 -4.42
C THR A 26 5.71 11.00 -4.27
N ALA A 27 4.92 9.99 -4.64
CA ALA A 27 5.28 8.58 -4.54
C ALA A 27 6.33 8.21 -5.60
N ILE A 28 6.11 8.59 -6.85
CA ILE A 28 7.02 8.31 -7.98
C ILE A 28 8.40 8.92 -7.72
N ASN A 29 8.47 10.20 -7.33
CA ASN A 29 9.74 10.84 -7.00
C ASN A 29 10.42 10.21 -5.77
N ALA A 30 9.64 9.69 -4.82
CA ALA A 30 10.19 9.00 -3.66
C ALA A 30 10.80 7.64 -4.06
N MET A 31 10.13 6.92 -4.96
CA MET A 31 10.58 5.65 -5.50
C MET A 31 11.87 5.80 -6.31
N GLN A 32 11.93 6.78 -7.23
CA GLN A 32 13.16 7.09 -7.99
C GLN A 32 14.33 7.50 -7.09
N ALA A 33 14.05 8.32 -6.06
CA ALA A 33 15.09 8.70 -5.12
C ALA A 33 15.59 7.46 -4.36
N ALA A 34 14.68 6.62 -3.84
CA ALA A 34 15.04 5.44 -3.07
C ALA A 34 15.80 4.40 -3.90
N SER A 35 15.59 4.32 -5.22
CA SER A 35 16.32 3.40 -6.10
C SER A 35 17.78 3.79 -6.35
N SER A 36 18.19 4.98 -5.92
CA SER A 36 19.56 5.49 -6.08
C SER A 36 20.37 5.36 -4.79
N SER A 37 21.70 5.32 -4.90
CA SER A 37 22.60 5.40 -3.74
C SER A 37 22.50 6.75 -3.04
N HIS A 38 22.51 6.73 -1.70
CA HIS A 38 22.58 7.94 -0.87
C HIS A 38 23.76 7.90 0.10
N ARG A 39 24.16 9.09 0.58
CA ARG A 39 25.06 9.27 1.72
C ARG A 39 24.45 10.27 2.69
N PHE A 40 24.21 9.87 3.93
CA PHE A 40 23.52 10.69 4.92
C PHE A 40 23.95 10.37 6.35
N MET A 41 23.69 11.30 7.27
CA MET A 41 23.97 11.09 8.70
C MET A 41 22.88 10.23 9.33
N GLY A 42 23.26 9.15 10.00
CA GLY A 42 22.35 8.24 10.71
C GLY A 42 22.99 7.67 11.97
N ILE A 43 22.38 6.62 12.51
CA ILE A 43 22.86 5.92 13.71
C ILE A 43 23.31 4.50 13.31
N ASN A 44 24.52 4.11 13.71
CA ASN A 44 25.04 2.74 13.48
C ASN A 44 24.47 1.75 14.52
N ARG A 45 24.85 0.47 14.42
CA ARG A 45 24.35 -0.58 15.32
C ARG A 45 24.80 -0.40 16.77
N GLU A 46 25.87 0.35 16.97
CA GLU A 46 26.46 0.70 18.26
C GLU A 46 25.81 1.95 18.89
N GLY A 47 24.81 2.55 18.25
CA GLY A 47 24.10 3.73 18.75
C GLY A 47 24.86 5.06 18.53
N GLN A 48 25.87 5.07 17.68
CA GLN A 48 26.70 6.24 17.39
C GLN A 48 26.25 6.94 16.12
N VAL A 49 26.41 8.26 16.07
CA VAL A 49 26.22 9.04 14.84
C VAL A 49 27.29 8.66 13.82
N ALA A 50 26.87 8.24 12.63
CA ALA A 50 27.74 7.80 11.56
C ALA A 50 27.27 8.30 10.19
N LEU A 51 28.21 8.45 9.25
CA LEU A 51 27.89 8.66 7.85
C LEU A 51 27.51 7.31 7.22
N LEU A 52 26.26 7.14 6.85
CA LEU A 52 25.75 5.93 6.20
C LEU A 52 25.83 6.10 4.68
N THR A 53 26.13 5.00 3.98
CA THR A 53 26.07 4.94 2.51
C THR A 53 25.18 3.76 2.12
N THR A 54 24.20 4.00 1.25
CA THR A 54 23.26 2.98 0.77
C THR A 54 23.51 2.67 -0.70
N GLN A 55 23.11 1.48 -1.14
CA GLN A 55 23.25 1.06 -2.54
C GLN A 55 22.08 1.50 -3.43
N GLY A 56 20.98 1.96 -2.82
CA GLY A 56 19.70 2.11 -3.52
C GLY A 56 18.84 0.86 -3.34
N ASN A 57 17.52 1.05 -3.38
CA ASN A 57 16.53 0.01 -3.29
C ASN A 57 15.67 0.00 -4.56
N PRO A 58 15.92 -0.91 -5.51
CA PRO A 58 15.15 -1.00 -6.75
C PRO A 58 13.75 -1.60 -6.54
N ASN A 59 13.47 -2.20 -5.37
CA ASN A 59 12.23 -2.94 -5.08
C ASN A 59 11.14 -2.00 -4.54
N GLY A 60 10.89 -0.90 -5.26
CA GLY A 60 9.88 0.08 -4.93
C GLY A 60 8.56 -0.19 -5.65
N HIS A 61 7.43 0.18 -5.03
CA HIS A 61 6.12 0.20 -5.69
C HIS A 61 5.28 1.39 -5.20
N VAL A 62 4.30 1.79 -6.00
CA VAL A 62 3.34 2.85 -5.62
C VAL A 62 2.17 2.24 -4.85
N ILE A 63 1.73 2.90 -3.78
CA ILE A 63 0.49 2.55 -3.07
C ILE A 63 -0.58 3.61 -3.40
N LEU A 64 -1.63 3.18 -4.09
CA LEU A 64 -2.83 3.97 -4.38
C LEU A 64 -3.77 3.89 -3.18
N ARG A 65 -3.93 5.00 -2.46
CA ARG A 65 -4.71 5.08 -1.20
C ARG A 65 -5.75 6.21 -1.18
N GLY A 66 -6.13 6.68 -2.36
CA GLY A 66 -7.02 7.81 -2.60
C GLY A 66 -6.40 9.16 -2.25
N GLY A 67 -7.24 10.18 -2.20
CA GLY A 67 -6.89 11.53 -1.77
C GLY A 67 -8.17 12.34 -1.57
N LYS A 68 -8.34 13.42 -2.34
CA LYS A 68 -9.65 14.12 -2.40
C LYS A 68 -10.76 13.25 -3.01
N GLN A 69 -10.37 12.33 -3.90
CA GLN A 69 -11.23 11.31 -4.51
C GLN A 69 -10.60 9.93 -4.30
N THR A 70 -11.38 8.88 -4.53
CA THR A 70 -10.87 7.51 -4.62
C THR A 70 -9.98 7.38 -5.86
N ASN A 71 -9.00 6.48 -5.85
CA ASN A 71 -8.09 6.25 -6.97
C ASN A 71 -7.77 4.77 -7.21
N TYR A 72 -8.73 3.87 -6.92
CA TYR A 72 -8.57 2.43 -7.14
C TYR A 72 -9.14 1.96 -8.49
N ASP A 73 -9.96 2.77 -9.14
CA ASP A 73 -10.62 2.43 -10.40
C ASP A 73 -9.62 2.31 -11.56
N SER A 74 -10.04 1.66 -12.64
CA SER A 74 -9.19 1.36 -13.79
C SER A 74 -8.60 2.60 -14.47
N VAL A 75 -9.30 3.75 -14.43
CA VAL A 75 -8.77 5.00 -14.99
C VAL A 75 -7.61 5.50 -14.14
N SER A 76 -7.81 5.55 -12.83
CA SER A 76 -6.77 5.94 -11.87
C SER A 76 -5.54 5.02 -11.93
N VAL A 77 -5.73 3.71 -12.07
CA VAL A 77 -4.64 2.73 -12.23
C VAL A 77 -3.88 3.00 -13.54
N THR A 78 -4.59 3.19 -14.65
CA THR A 78 -3.98 3.49 -15.96
C THR A 78 -3.18 4.79 -15.93
N GLU A 79 -3.71 5.84 -15.30
CA GLU A 79 -2.99 7.10 -15.13
C GLU A 79 -1.68 6.89 -14.35
N CYS A 80 -1.72 6.08 -13.29
CA CYS A 80 -0.52 5.78 -12.52
C CYS A 80 0.51 4.98 -13.33
N GLU A 81 0.09 3.97 -14.09
CA GLU A 81 0.97 3.25 -15.02
C GLU A 81 1.67 4.19 -16.00
N GLN A 82 0.92 5.13 -16.59
CA GLN A 82 1.46 6.10 -17.54
C GLN A 82 2.47 7.05 -16.90
N GLU A 83 2.19 7.57 -15.70
CA GLU A 83 3.12 8.46 -14.99
C GLU A 83 4.40 7.74 -14.54
N MET A 84 4.29 6.47 -14.12
CA MET A 84 5.45 5.63 -13.82
C MET A 84 6.29 5.38 -15.09
N ALA A 85 5.65 5.04 -16.21
CA ALA A 85 6.33 4.81 -17.48
C ALA A 85 7.04 6.08 -18.00
N LYS A 86 6.40 7.26 -17.93
CA LYS A 86 7.02 8.55 -18.25
C LYS A 86 8.26 8.83 -17.39
N SER A 87 8.27 8.28 -16.19
CA SER A 87 9.35 8.41 -15.21
C SER A 87 10.42 7.31 -15.34
N GLY A 88 10.33 6.45 -16.37
CA GLY A 88 11.28 5.36 -16.63
C GLY A 88 11.19 4.20 -15.64
N LEU A 89 10.06 4.05 -14.94
CA LEU A 89 9.85 3.04 -13.92
C LEU A 89 8.87 1.97 -14.42
N GLU A 90 9.13 0.72 -14.05
CA GLU A 90 8.19 -0.37 -14.28
C GLU A 90 6.98 -0.21 -13.36
N ALA A 91 5.78 -0.38 -13.94
CA ALA A 91 4.54 -0.22 -13.20
C ALA A 91 4.35 -1.36 -12.20
N SER A 92 4.38 -1.03 -10.92
CA SER A 92 4.13 -1.93 -9.79
C SER A 92 3.30 -1.17 -8.77
N LEU A 93 2.04 -1.62 -8.60
CA LEU A 93 1.04 -0.91 -7.83
C LEU A 93 0.41 -1.81 -6.77
N MET A 94 0.24 -1.25 -5.58
CA MET A 94 -0.59 -1.82 -4.53
C MET A 94 -1.78 -0.90 -4.29
N VAL A 95 -2.98 -1.45 -4.16
CA VAL A 95 -4.18 -0.67 -3.85
C VAL A 95 -4.50 -0.79 -2.36
N ASP A 96 -4.52 0.32 -1.65
CA ASP A 96 -5.03 0.42 -0.28
C ASP A 96 -6.55 0.53 -0.33
N CYS A 97 -7.23 -0.51 0.16
CA CYS A 97 -8.68 -0.61 0.15
C CYS A 97 -9.34 0.28 1.21
N SER A 98 -8.58 0.81 2.17
CA SER A 98 -9.05 1.63 3.28
C SER A 98 -8.88 3.14 2.98
N HIS A 99 -8.67 3.95 4.00
CA HIS A 99 -8.35 5.38 3.92
C HIS A 99 -9.30 6.16 2.99
N ALA A 100 -8.76 6.92 2.03
CA ALA A 100 -9.58 7.74 1.14
C ALA A 100 -10.28 6.88 0.08
N ASN A 101 -9.77 5.69 -0.24
CA ASN A 101 -10.41 4.74 -1.15
C ASN A 101 -11.71 4.16 -0.55
N SER A 102 -11.73 3.91 0.75
CA SER A 102 -12.96 3.55 1.48
C SER A 102 -13.82 4.76 1.87
N ARG A 103 -13.41 5.98 1.53
CA ARG A 103 -14.00 7.23 2.07
C ARG A 103 -14.09 7.22 3.61
N LYS A 104 -13.12 6.60 4.28
CA LYS A 104 -13.07 6.36 5.73
C LYS A 104 -14.23 5.53 6.29
N ASP A 105 -14.91 4.77 5.45
CA ASP A 105 -15.92 3.80 5.87
C ASP A 105 -15.38 2.38 5.66
N TYR A 106 -14.93 1.75 6.74
CA TYR A 106 -14.27 0.43 6.70
C TYR A 106 -15.11 -0.65 6.00
N ARG A 107 -16.44 -0.51 6.01
CA ARG A 107 -17.39 -1.42 5.34
C ARG A 107 -17.26 -1.40 3.81
N ARG A 108 -16.58 -0.40 3.24
CA ARG A 108 -16.35 -0.27 1.81
C ARG A 108 -15.07 -0.97 1.33
N GLN A 109 -14.18 -1.40 2.23
CA GLN A 109 -12.95 -2.09 1.84
C GLN A 109 -13.20 -3.30 0.92
N PRO A 110 -14.20 -4.18 1.17
CA PRO A 110 -14.50 -5.28 0.26
C PRO A 110 -14.93 -4.82 -1.14
N LEU A 111 -15.67 -3.71 -1.25
CA LEU A 111 -16.07 -3.17 -2.55
C LEU A 111 -14.87 -2.65 -3.35
N VAL A 112 -13.90 -2.04 -2.68
CA VAL A 112 -12.66 -1.59 -3.33
C VAL A 112 -11.83 -2.78 -3.79
N ALA A 113 -11.71 -3.81 -2.95
CA ALA A 113 -11.01 -5.03 -3.30
C ALA A 113 -11.67 -5.76 -4.49
N GLU A 114 -12.99 -5.79 -4.54
CA GLU A 114 -13.75 -6.40 -5.64
C GLU A 114 -13.46 -5.73 -6.99
N ASP A 115 -13.43 -4.39 -7.03
CA ASP A 115 -13.09 -3.65 -8.25
C ASP A 115 -11.68 -3.99 -8.75
N VAL A 116 -10.72 -4.10 -7.82
CA VAL A 116 -9.35 -4.49 -8.14
C VAL A 116 -9.25 -5.94 -8.60
N ILE A 117 -9.97 -6.87 -7.97
CA ILE A 117 -10.05 -8.28 -8.40
C ILE A 117 -10.56 -8.33 -9.84
N HIS A 118 -11.64 -7.60 -10.15
CA HIS A 118 -12.18 -7.51 -11.49
C HIS A 118 -11.16 -6.95 -12.50
N GLN A 119 -10.43 -5.89 -12.18
CA GLN A 119 -9.38 -5.35 -13.05
C GLN A 119 -8.27 -6.37 -13.34
N ILE A 120 -7.86 -7.17 -12.35
CA ILE A 120 -6.88 -8.24 -12.55
C ILE A 120 -7.43 -9.31 -13.48
N ARG A 121 -8.70 -9.70 -13.32
CA ARG A 121 -9.38 -10.68 -14.19
C ARG A 121 -9.48 -10.19 -15.63
N GLU A 122 -9.70 -8.90 -15.84
CA GLU A 122 -9.72 -8.26 -17.16
C GLU A 122 -8.31 -8.04 -17.75
N GLY A 123 -7.27 -8.52 -17.08
CA GLY A 123 -5.92 -8.61 -17.63
C GLY A 123 -4.97 -7.49 -17.25
N ASN A 124 -5.33 -6.63 -16.28
CA ASN A 124 -4.34 -5.75 -15.65
C ASN A 124 -3.16 -6.61 -15.15
N LYS A 125 -1.92 -6.13 -15.27
CA LYS A 125 -0.72 -6.84 -14.79
C LYS A 125 0.12 -6.04 -13.78
N SER A 126 -0.15 -4.75 -13.66
CA SER A 126 0.63 -3.82 -12.85
C SER A 126 0.21 -3.81 -11.37
N ILE A 127 -1.03 -4.21 -11.07
CA ILE A 127 -1.49 -4.42 -9.70
C ILE A 127 -0.88 -5.70 -9.16
N ILE A 128 -0.01 -5.53 -8.16
CA ILE A 128 0.75 -6.59 -7.49
C ILE A 128 0.26 -6.90 -6.07
N GLY A 129 -0.66 -6.09 -5.51
CA GLY A 129 -1.17 -6.35 -4.18
C GLY A 129 -2.33 -5.45 -3.74
N LEU A 130 -2.94 -5.86 -2.62
CA LEU A 130 -3.96 -5.13 -1.88
C LEU A 130 -3.46 -4.85 -0.45
N MET A 131 -3.88 -3.72 0.12
CA MET A 131 -3.70 -3.41 1.53
C MET A 131 -5.08 -3.27 2.20
N ILE A 132 -5.32 -4.04 3.26
CA ILE A 132 -6.60 -4.16 3.95
C ILE A 132 -6.37 -3.88 5.44
N GLU A 133 -7.20 -3.02 6.03
CA GLU A 133 -7.24 -2.78 7.47
C GLU A 133 -8.30 -3.67 8.11
N SER A 134 -7.82 -4.74 8.74
CA SER A 134 -8.62 -5.77 9.40
C SER A 134 -8.18 -5.96 10.84
N HIS A 135 -9.13 -6.35 11.69
CA HIS A 135 -8.87 -6.71 13.08
C HIS A 135 -9.82 -7.85 13.48
N ILE A 136 -9.64 -8.40 14.68
CA ILE A 136 -10.52 -9.46 15.22
C ILE A 136 -11.99 -9.01 15.16
N ASN A 137 -12.28 -7.81 15.70
CA ASN A 137 -13.60 -7.19 15.70
C ASN A 137 -13.60 -5.92 14.85
N GLU A 138 -14.76 -5.59 14.28
CA GLU A 138 -14.91 -4.45 13.38
C GLU A 138 -14.92 -3.09 14.11
N GLY A 139 -14.77 -2.03 13.31
CA GLY A 139 -14.85 -0.65 13.78
C GLY A 139 -13.57 -0.20 14.46
N ASN A 140 -13.71 0.82 15.30
CA ASN A 140 -12.65 1.33 16.17
C ASN A 140 -13.22 1.76 17.53
N GLN A 141 -12.31 2.13 18.42
CA GLN A 141 -12.57 2.72 19.73
C GLN A 141 -11.55 3.84 20.02
N SER A 142 -11.84 4.70 20.99
CA SER A 142 -10.90 5.77 21.36
C SER A 142 -9.72 5.21 22.15
N SER A 143 -8.52 5.74 21.90
CA SER A 143 -7.33 5.49 22.71
C SER A 143 -7.38 6.09 24.11
N ASP A 144 -8.35 6.99 24.37
CA ASP A 144 -8.51 7.68 25.66
C ASP A 144 -9.31 6.86 26.69
N LEU A 145 -9.87 5.72 26.29
CA LEU A 145 -10.60 4.82 27.19
C LEU A 145 -9.65 4.22 28.23
N ALA A 146 -10.17 3.93 29.43
CA ALA A 146 -9.40 3.15 30.41
C ALA A 146 -9.21 1.71 29.89
N LEU A 147 -8.10 1.07 30.28
CA LEU A 147 -7.72 -0.25 29.76
C LEU A 147 -8.79 -1.33 30.02
N ASP A 148 -9.49 -1.23 31.15
CA ASP A 148 -10.57 -2.13 31.55
C ASP A 148 -11.90 -1.87 30.82
N GLU A 149 -12.04 -0.73 30.14
CA GLU A 149 -13.17 -0.38 29.29
C GLU A 149 -12.92 -0.70 27.81
N MET A 150 -11.66 -0.96 27.43
CA MET A 150 -11.30 -1.27 26.05
C MET A 150 -11.87 -2.61 25.60
N LYS A 151 -12.54 -2.61 24.45
CA LYS A 151 -13.02 -3.83 23.81
C LYS A 151 -11.83 -4.58 23.25
N TYR A 152 -11.70 -5.86 23.62
CA TYR A 152 -10.68 -6.73 23.05
C TYR A 152 -10.81 -6.79 21.53
N GLY A 153 -9.68 -6.71 20.83
CA GLY A 153 -9.65 -6.95 19.40
C GLY A 153 -10.34 -5.88 18.55
N VAL A 154 -10.57 -4.66 19.07
CA VAL A 154 -11.09 -3.50 18.32
C VAL A 154 -9.98 -2.46 18.17
N SER A 155 -9.77 -1.95 16.95
CA SER A 155 -8.73 -0.95 16.65
C SER A 155 -8.87 0.31 17.50
N ILE A 156 -7.76 0.90 17.95
CA ILE A 156 -7.74 2.21 18.64
C ILE A 156 -7.48 3.39 17.69
N THR A 157 -7.29 3.12 16.40
CA THR A 157 -6.99 4.11 15.37
C THR A 157 -8.09 4.13 14.31
N ASP A 158 -7.77 3.75 13.07
CA ASP A 158 -8.74 3.68 11.98
C ASP A 158 -9.62 2.43 12.14
N ALA A 159 -10.86 2.55 11.66
CA ALA A 159 -11.83 1.47 11.75
C ALA A 159 -11.47 0.32 10.80
N CYS A 160 -11.57 -0.91 11.30
CA CYS A 160 -11.22 -2.11 10.55
C CYS A 160 -12.46 -2.96 10.22
N ILE A 161 -12.36 -3.79 9.18
CA ILE A 161 -13.29 -4.93 9.02
C ILE A 161 -12.96 -6.01 10.06
N ASN A 162 -13.95 -6.82 10.46
CA ASN A 162 -13.75 -7.95 11.37
C ASN A 162 -13.07 -9.15 10.69
N TRP A 163 -12.77 -10.16 11.50
CA TRP A 163 -12.17 -11.41 11.04
C TRP A 163 -13.04 -12.14 10.00
N GLU A 164 -14.35 -12.24 10.23
CA GLU A 164 -15.25 -12.97 9.31
C GLU A 164 -15.27 -12.32 7.92
N SER A 165 -15.31 -10.99 7.85
CA SER A 165 -15.23 -10.27 6.58
C SER A 165 -13.86 -10.43 5.92
N THR A 166 -12.80 -10.49 6.72
CA THR A 166 -11.42 -10.67 6.23
C THR A 166 -11.25 -12.05 5.61
N GLU A 167 -11.69 -13.10 6.31
CA GLU A 167 -11.65 -14.47 5.81
C GLU A 167 -12.46 -14.60 4.53
N ALA A 168 -13.70 -14.09 4.51
CA ALA A 168 -14.55 -14.12 3.33
C ALA A 168 -13.89 -13.43 2.13
N LEU A 169 -13.33 -12.23 2.33
CA LEU A 169 -12.68 -11.46 1.27
C LEU A 169 -11.43 -12.17 0.72
N LEU A 170 -10.57 -12.71 1.58
CA LEU A 170 -9.35 -13.39 1.13
C LEU A 170 -9.64 -14.71 0.41
N ARG A 171 -10.65 -15.47 0.86
CA ARG A 171 -11.10 -16.69 0.17
C ARG A 171 -11.70 -16.36 -1.19
N HIS A 172 -12.56 -15.34 -1.25
CA HIS A 172 -13.13 -14.87 -2.50
C HIS A 172 -12.04 -14.42 -3.49
N ALA A 173 -11.10 -13.59 -3.05
CA ALA A 173 -9.97 -13.16 -3.87
C ALA A 173 -9.14 -14.35 -4.37
N HIS A 174 -8.90 -15.36 -3.54
CA HIS A 174 -8.20 -16.58 -3.96
C HIS A 174 -8.96 -17.32 -5.07
N GLU A 175 -10.24 -17.61 -4.86
CA GLU A 175 -11.09 -18.31 -5.83
C GLU A 175 -11.14 -17.59 -7.18
N GLU A 176 -11.28 -16.27 -7.16
CA GLU A 176 -11.39 -15.44 -8.36
C GLU A 176 -10.06 -15.23 -9.09
N LEU A 177 -8.94 -15.17 -8.37
CA LEU A 177 -7.66 -14.76 -8.94
C LEU A 177 -6.73 -15.92 -9.33
N VAL A 178 -6.84 -17.10 -8.73
CA VAL A 178 -5.95 -18.24 -9.01
C VAL A 178 -5.79 -18.51 -10.51
N PRO A 179 -6.86 -18.64 -11.32
CA PRO A 179 -6.73 -18.93 -12.75
C PRO A 179 -5.97 -17.84 -13.54
N PHE A 180 -5.98 -16.60 -13.06
CA PHE A 180 -5.39 -15.44 -13.73
C PHE A 180 -3.95 -15.20 -13.28
N LEU A 181 -3.67 -15.40 -11.99
CA LEU A 181 -2.34 -15.18 -11.42
C LEU A 181 -1.36 -16.30 -11.79
N GLU A 182 -1.81 -17.55 -11.93
CA GLU A 182 -0.94 -18.64 -12.41
C GLU A 182 -0.35 -18.36 -13.79
N ASN A 183 -1.10 -17.65 -14.66
CA ASN A 183 -0.62 -17.25 -15.98
C ASN A 183 0.43 -16.14 -15.91
N ARG A 184 0.43 -15.32 -14.86
CA ARG A 184 1.46 -14.28 -14.67
C ARG A 184 2.80 -14.85 -14.24
N LEU A 185 2.82 -15.97 -13.50
CA LEU A 185 4.05 -16.59 -12.99
C LEU A 185 4.77 -17.48 -14.02
N LYS A 186 4.11 -17.80 -15.15
CA LYS A 186 4.64 -18.67 -16.21
C LYS A 186 5.37 -17.90 -17.33
N GLY A 187 5.29 -16.57 -17.34
CA GLY A 187 5.99 -15.69 -18.30
C GLY A 187 7.23 -15.09 -17.68
#